data_AF-A0A0D2LY49-F1
#
_entry.id   AF-A0A0D2LY49-F1
#
_cell.length_a   1.000
_cell.length_b   1.000
_cell.length_c   1.000
_cell.angle_alpha   90.00
_cell.angle_beta   90.00
_cell.angle_gamma   90.00
#
_symmetry.space_group_name_H-M   'P 1'
#
loop_
_entity.id
_entity.type
_entity.pdbx_description
1 polymer ?
#
loop_
_entity_poly.entity_id
_entity_poly.type
_entity_poly.pdbx_seq_one_letter_code
_entity_poly.pdbx_strand_id
1 'polypeptide(L)'
;MGGAALVLALAHVLMSRAAPLRLRVLVPAVENSVSGDAYRPLDVLQSRAGITVEQGNCDAEGRLILADALADAASDAPDLIIDAATLTGAARAALGPELPAVFSRDDAAWAQLEAASLQQSDPLWRLPLHKGYRRLLDSKVADIGSVSSGDTPQGGAIVAALFLSEFVPPSCPAWLHLDTGAWVGPGAARPGRPEGGEALGLLALAAMVEARYGGGRAGGGVGGDAADSGATEGPRALYDEGLANGTYRADPLQAVTVKKLQLLYDELRVSYRRPSRPSSGLTILDSVAVKQPKSSWCARA
;
A
#
# COMPACT_ATOMS: atom_id res chain seq x y z
N MET A 1 -8.73 0.53 3.97
CA MET A 1 -7.98 -0.65 3.43
C MET A 1 -7.59 -0.54 1.95
N GLY A 2 -7.66 0.64 1.32
CA GLY A 2 -7.38 0.75 -0.13
C GLY A 2 -5.92 0.49 -0.49
N GLY A 3 -4.98 0.88 0.36
CA GLY A 3 -3.59 0.48 0.20
C GLY A 3 -3.46 -1.05 0.23
N ALA A 4 -4.03 -1.73 1.24
CA ALA A 4 -3.84 -3.16 1.40
C ALA A 4 -4.27 -3.93 0.15
N ALA A 5 -5.35 -3.48 -0.49
CA ALA A 5 -5.78 -3.97 -1.78
C ALA A 5 -4.76 -3.70 -2.90
N LEU A 6 -4.17 -2.49 -2.94
CA LEU A 6 -3.12 -2.13 -3.89
C LEU A 6 -1.86 -3.01 -3.75
N VAL A 7 -1.37 -3.25 -2.52
CA VAL A 7 -0.17 -4.08 -2.32
C VAL A 7 -0.42 -5.55 -2.61
N LEU A 8 -1.61 -6.06 -2.29
CA LEU A 8 -2.01 -7.42 -2.64
C LEU A 8 -2.16 -7.57 -4.16
N ALA A 9 -2.73 -6.58 -4.84
CA ALA A 9 -2.80 -6.55 -6.29
C ALA A 9 -1.41 -6.50 -6.93
N LEU A 10 -0.49 -5.69 -6.39
CA LEU A 10 0.90 -5.63 -6.84
C LEU A 10 1.59 -7.00 -6.66
N ALA A 11 1.45 -7.61 -5.49
CA ALA A 11 1.96 -8.95 -5.23
C ALA A 11 1.40 -9.97 -6.24
N HIS A 12 0.10 -9.92 -6.52
CA HIS A 12 -0.54 -10.80 -7.50
C HIS A 12 0.02 -10.61 -8.92
N VAL A 13 0.23 -9.36 -9.36
CA VAL A 13 0.84 -9.05 -10.65
C VAL A 13 2.28 -9.59 -10.72
N LEU A 14 3.09 -9.35 -9.69
CA LEU A 14 4.48 -9.81 -9.67
C LEU A 14 4.60 -11.34 -9.63
N MET A 15 3.75 -12.01 -8.86
CA MET A 15 3.69 -13.47 -8.79
C MET A 15 3.21 -14.09 -10.10
N SER A 16 2.17 -13.53 -10.72
CA SER A 16 1.64 -14.04 -12.00
C SER A 16 2.65 -13.89 -13.15
N ARG A 17 3.47 -12.84 -13.11
CA ARG A 17 4.59 -12.62 -14.05
C ARG A 17 5.88 -13.34 -13.66
N ALA A 18 5.86 -14.07 -12.55
CA ALA A 18 7.00 -14.80 -11.99
C ALA A 18 8.26 -13.92 -11.90
N ALA A 19 8.11 -12.71 -11.37
CA ALA A 19 9.20 -11.79 -11.16
C ALA A 19 10.33 -12.48 -10.36
N PRO A 20 11.61 -12.38 -10.79
CA PRO A 20 12.71 -13.08 -10.17
C PRO A 20 13.17 -12.37 -8.89
N LEU A 21 12.30 -12.34 -7.87
CA LEU A 21 12.54 -11.73 -6.57
C LEU A 21 11.95 -12.57 -5.43
N ARG A 22 12.46 -12.37 -4.22
CA ARG A 22 11.89 -12.90 -2.98
C ARG A 22 10.90 -11.88 -2.45
N LEU A 23 9.61 -12.13 -2.66
CA LEU A 23 8.54 -11.25 -2.20
C LEU A 23 8.12 -11.58 -0.76
N ARG A 24 7.99 -10.56 0.08
CA ARG A 24 7.28 -10.59 1.36
C ARG A 24 6.14 -9.59 1.32
N VAL A 25 4.96 -9.99 1.78
CA VAL A 25 3.79 -9.10 1.89
C VAL A 25 3.34 -9.03 3.34
N LEU A 26 3.14 -7.83 3.86
CA LEU A 26 2.69 -7.58 5.22
C LEU A 26 1.44 -6.70 5.23
N VAL A 27 0.37 -7.18 5.83
CA VAL A 27 -0.91 -6.47 5.94
C VAL A 27 -1.36 -6.48 7.41
N PRO A 28 -1.00 -5.47 8.22
CA PRO A 28 -1.59 -5.27 9.54
C PRO A 28 -3.07 -4.90 9.35
N ALA A 29 -3.94 -5.76 9.85
CA ALA A 29 -5.37 -5.63 9.64
C ALA A 29 -6.19 -5.54 10.92
N VAL A 30 -6.85 -4.40 11.09
CA VAL A 30 -7.63 -4.04 12.26
C VAL A 30 -8.87 -3.24 11.87
N GLU A 31 -9.85 -3.19 12.77
CA GLU A 31 -10.92 -2.21 12.73
C GLU A 31 -10.61 -1.10 13.74
N ASN A 32 -10.80 0.16 13.36
CA ASN A 32 -10.69 1.28 14.29
C ASN A 32 -12.08 1.59 14.88
N SER A 33 -12.40 0.93 15.99
CA SER A 33 -13.74 0.96 16.60
C SER A 33 -13.75 1.73 17.92
N VAL A 34 -14.89 2.36 18.22
CA VAL A 34 -15.13 3.00 19.52
C VAL A 34 -15.65 1.96 20.51
N SER A 35 -14.95 1.79 21.63
CA SER A 35 -15.35 0.89 22.72
C SER A 35 -14.77 1.36 24.06
N GLY A 36 -15.18 0.75 25.17
CA GLY A 36 -14.61 1.04 26.49
C GLY A 36 -13.11 0.72 26.62
N ASP A 37 -12.64 -0.24 25.81
CA ASP A 37 -11.26 -0.71 25.77
C ASP A 37 -10.44 -0.06 24.63
N ALA A 38 -11.01 0.91 23.91
CA ALA A 38 -10.28 1.64 22.89
C ALA A 38 -9.14 2.46 23.52
N TYR A 39 -8.02 2.56 22.80
CA TYR A 39 -6.94 3.47 23.18
C TYR A 39 -7.44 4.93 23.13
N ARG A 40 -6.92 5.75 24.04
CA ARG A 40 -7.42 7.09 24.32
C ARG A 40 -6.44 8.13 23.78
N PRO A 41 -6.93 9.35 23.49
CA PRO A 41 -6.03 10.48 23.29
C PRO A 41 -5.08 10.60 24.49
N LEU A 42 -3.81 10.89 24.19
CA LEU A 42 -2.68 11.00 25.12
C LEU A 42 -2.15 9.66 25.68
N ASP A 43 -2.72 8.51 25.29
CA ASP A 43 -2.09 7.22 25.60
C ASP A 43 -0.69 7.16 24.97
N VAL A 44 0.27 6.56 25.69
CA VAL A 44 1.62 6.30 25.18
C VAL A 44 1.71 4.84 24.75
N LEU A 45 1.81 4.63 23.44
CA LEU A 45 1.86 3.31 22.82
C LEU A 45 3.32 2.88 22.62
N GLN A 46 3.58 1.58 22.85
CA GLN A 46 4.89 0.97 22.59
C GLN A 46 4.89 0.39 21.17
N SER A 47 5.89 0.75 20.36
CA SER A 47 6.07 0.16 19.03
C SER A 47 7.06 -0.99 19.04
N ARG A 48 7.00 -1.84 18.01
CA ARG A 48 7.97 -2.89 17.72
C ARG A 48 9.40 -2.35 17.55
N ALA A 49 9.55 -1.12 17.08
CA ALA A 49 10.84 -0.46 16.95
C ALA A 49 11.46 -0.02 18.29
N GLY A 50 10.73 -0.19 19.41
CA GLY A 50 11.12 0.32 20.72
C GLY A 50 10.94 1.83 20.88
N ILE A 51 10.30 2.49 19.91
CA ILE A 51 9.97 3.91 19.93
C ILE A 51 8.59 4.07 20.58
N THR A 52 8.49 4.97 21.56
CA THR A 52 7.22 5.29 22.24
C THR A 52 6.45 6.36 21.49
N VAL A 53 5.15 6.18 21.32
CA VAL A 53 4.27 7.08 20.54
C VAL A 53 3.16 7.65 21.41
N GLU A 54 3.12 8.97 21.59
CA GLU A 54 1.97 9.66 22.20
C GLU A 54 0.83 9.80 21.18
N GLN A 55 -0.32 9.26 21.53
CA GLN A 55 -1.46 9.23 20.63
C GLN A 55 -2.26 10.52 20.66
N GLY A 56 -2.00 11.44 19.71
CA GLY A 56 -2.67 12.74 19.69
C GLY A 56 -4.06 12.76 19.02
N ASN A 57 -4.36 11.81 18.13
CA ASN A 57 -5.66 11.72 17.45
C ASN A 57 -5.99 10.27 17.05
N CYS A 58 -7.06 9.70 17.62
CA CYS A 58 -7.50 8.32 17.35
C CYS A 58 -7.93 8.04 15.90
N ASP A 59 -8.11 9.06 15.08
CA ASP A 59 -8.38 8.93 13.63
C ASP A 59 -7.10 9.00 12.77
N ALA A 60 -5.93 9.04 13.42
CA ALA A 60 -4.63 8.92 12.79
C ALA A 60 -4.03 7.52 13.04
N GLU A 61 -4.85 6.48 13.07
CA GLU A 61 -4.46 5.11 13.42
C GLU A 61 -3.61 4.42 12.35
N GLY A 62 -3.83 4.74 11.06
CA GLY A 62 -3.19 4.03 9.95
C GLY A 62 -1.66 4.04 10.04
N ARG A 63 -1.09 5.16 10.49
CA ARG A 63 0.36 5.29 10.68
C ARG A 63 0.89 4.46 11.84
N LEU A 64 0.08 4.22 12.88
CA LEU A 64 0.50 3.43 14.05
C LEU A 64 0.66 1.95 13.68
N ILE A 65 -0.30 1.41 12.93
CA ILE A 65 -0.21 0.01 12.48
C ILE A 65 0.86 -0.16 11.40
N LEU A 66 1.09 0.86 10.56
CA LEU A 66 2.21 0.87 9.62
C LEU A 66 3.56 0.94 10.32
N ALA A 67 3.69 1.67 11.42
CA ALA A 67 4.96 1.80 12.15
C ALA A 67 5.51 0.43 12.57
N ASP A 68 4.68 -0.40 13.18
CA ASP A 68 5.08 -1.76 13.59
C ASP A 68 5.37 -2.67 12.40
N ALA A 69 4.57 -2.54 11.34
CA ALA A 69 4.74 -3.35 10.16
C ALA A 69 6.01 -2.95 9.38
N LEU A 70 6.33 -1.66 9.27
CA LEU A 70 7.58 -1.15 8.69
C LEU A 70 8.80 -1.61 9.50
N ALA A 71 8.72 -1.55 10.83
CA ALA A 71 9.77 -2.07 11.71
C ALA A 71 9.97 -3.59 11.49
N ASP A 72 8.88 -4.36 11.33
CA ASP A 72 8.94 -5.79 11.05
C ASP A 72 9.50 -6.10 9.65
N ALA A 73 9.11 -5.33 8.62
CA ALA A 73 9.63 -5.44 7.27
C ALA A 73 11.14 -5.21 7.23
N ALA A 74 11.61 -4.20 7.95
CA ALA A 74 13.01 -3.83 7.97
C ALA A 74 13.92 -4.85 8.68
N SER A 75 13.36 -5.72 9.54
CA SER A 75 14.12 -6.78 10.22
C SER A 75 14.76 -7.80 9.27
N ASP A 76 14.21 -7.96 8.07
CA ASP A 76 14.74 -8.83 7.01
C ASP A 76 15.79 -8.16 6.13
N ALA A 77 16.12 -6.88 6.38
CA ALA A 77 17.00 -6.05 5.56
C ALA A 77 16.69 -6.11 4.04
N PRO A 78 15.45 -5.79 3.61
CA PRO A 78 15.06 -5.86 2.20
C PRO A 78 15.75 -4.82 1.33
N ASP A 79 15.90 -5.12 0.03
CA ASP A 79 16.51 -4.23 -0.97
C ASP A 79 15.60 -3.04 -1.34
N LEU A 80 14.30 -3.18 -1.07
CA LEU A 80 13.26 -2.18 -1.32
C LEU A 80 12.06 -2.46 -0.40
N ILE A 81 11.57 -1.40 0.24
CA ILE A 81 10.28 -1.38 0.96
C ILE A 81 9.33 -0.47 0.19
N ILE A 82 8.18 -1.01 -0.20
CA ILE A 82 7.06 -0.23 -0.72
C ILE A 82 5.93 -0.37 0.29
N ASP A 83 5.47 0.74 0.84
CA ASP A 83 4.20 0.77 1.55
C ASP A 83 3.17 1.66 0.88
N ALA A 84 1.91 1.28 0.98
CA ALA A 84 0.80 2.12 0.56
C ALA A 84 -0.18 2.32 1.72
N ALA A 85 -0.96 3.39 1.64
CA ALA A 85 -2.05 3.62 2.56
C ALA A 85 -3.02 4.67 2.01
N THR A 86 -4.27 4.57 2.43
CA THR A 86 -5.25 5.66 2.29
C THR A 86 -5.09 6.63 3.46
N LEU A 87 -3.88 7.17 3.64
CA LEU A 87 -3.39 7.63 4.94
C LEU A 87 -3.95 8.99 5.34
N THR A 88 -4.02 9.96 4.41
CA THR A 88 -4.39 11.32 4.79
C THR A 88 -5.44 11.95 3.88
N GLY A 89 -6.30 12.78 4.50
CA GLY A 89 -7.08 13.77 3.76
C GLY A 89 -6.20 14.88 3.16
N ALA A 90 -5.03 15.13 3.76
CA ALA A 90 -4.11 16.19 3.36
C ALA A 90 -3.46 15.94 1.98
N ALA A 91 -3.07 14.69 1.67
CA ALA A 91 -2.54 14.35 0.35
C ALA A 91 -3.59 14.59 -0.76
N ARG A 92 -4.83 14.17 -0.51
CA ARG A 92 -5.97 14.41 -1.41
C ARG A 92 -6.31 15.90 -1.55
N ALA A 93 -6.19 16.68 -0.49
CA ALA A 93 -6.37 18.13 -0.56
C ALA A 93 -5.27 18.82 -1.38
N ALA A 94 -4.04 18.29 -1.37
CA ALA A 94 -2.91 18.86 -2.09
C ALA A 94 -2.88 18.48 -3.58
N LEU A 95 -3.14 17.21 -3.91
CA LEU A 95 -2.96 16.66 -5.26
C LEU A 95 -4.26 16.25 -5.96
N GLY A 96 -5.39 16.33 -5.25
CA GLY A 96 -6.67 15.82 -5.74
C GLY A 96 -6.84 14.31 -5.53
N PRO A 97 -7.95 13.73 -6.01
CA PRO A 97 -8.31 12.33 -5.73
C PRO A 97 -7.58 11.30 -6.61
N GLU A 98 -6.93 11.73 -7.68
CA GLU A 98 -6.47 10.84 -8.77
C GLU A 98 -4.96 10.67 -8.85
N LEU A 99 -4.22 11.52 -8.14
CA LEU A 99 -2.77 11.61 -8.20
C LEU A 99 -2.21 11.22 -6.83
N PRO A 100 -1.77 9.95 -6.65
CA PRO A 100 -1.17 9.51 -5.40
C PRO A 100 0.06 10.34 -5.04
N ALA A 101 0.18 10.67 -3.75
CA ALA A 101 1.38 11.29 -3.22
C ALA A 101 2.40 10.22 -2.89
N VAL A 102 3.64 10.40 -3.36
CA VAL A 102 4.74 9.49 -3.07
C VAL A 102 5.79 10.19 -2.24
N PHE A 103 6.27 9.51 -1.20
CA PHE A 103 7.38 9.94 -0.38
C PHE A 103 8.51 8.92 -0.49
N SER A 104 9.75 9.40 -0.60
CA SER A 104 10.93 8.56 -0.70
C SER A 104 12.12 9.21 -0.02
N ARG A 105 12.92 8.39 0.67
CA ARG A 105 14.26 8.76 1.16
C ARG A 105 15.35 8.55 0.10
N ASP A 106 15.07 7.75 -0.92
CA ASP A 106 15.99 7.41 -1.99
C ASP A 106 15.54 8.04 -3.31
N ASP A 107 16.37 8.95 -3.83
CA ASP A 107 16.14 9.61 -5.11
C ASP A 107 16.22 8.63 -6.28
N ALA A 108 17.02 7.56 -6.17
CA ALA A 108 17.12 6.54 -7.20
C ALA A 108 15.83 5.70 -7.29
N ALA A 109 15.29 5.25 -6.16
CA ALA A 109 14.00 4.57 -6.10
C ALA A 109 12.85 5.46 -6.64
N TRP A 110 12.86 6.75 -6.32
CA TRP A 110 11.90 7.70 -6.88
C TRP A 110 12.03 7.80 -8.40
N ALA A 111 13.23 8.02 -8.93
CA ALA A 111 13.45 8.19 -10.37
C ALA A 111 13.02 6.94 -11.16
N GLN A 112 13.23 5.74 -10.61
CA GLN A 112 12.75 4.49 -11.20
C GLN A 112 11.22 4.44 -11.27
N LEU A 113 10.54 4.86 -10.20
CA LEU A 113 9.07 4.88 -10.14
C LEU A 113 8.48 5.97 -11.05
N GLU A 114 9.10 7.14 -11.11
CA GLU A 114 8.69 8.24 -12.00
C GLU A 114 8.80 7.85 -13.47
N ALA A 115 9.90 7.21 -13.86
CA ALA A 115 10.06 6.69 -15.22
C ALA A 115 8.99 5.63 -15.56
N ALA A 116 8.71 4.72 -14.63
CA ALA A 116 7.67 3.70 -14.81
C ALA A 116 6.26 4.31 -14.89
N SER A 117 5.97 5.33 -14.09
CA SER A 117 4.71 6.08 -14.11
C SER A 117 4.44 6.69 -15.48
N LEU A 118 5.44 7.36 -16.07
CA LEU A 118 5.35 7.95 -17.40
C LEU A 118 5.12 6.88 -18.48
N GLN A 119 5.85 5.76 -18.41
CA GLN A 119 5.71 4.66 -19.38
C GLN A 119 4.33 3.99 -19.34
N GLN A 120 3.76 3.83 -18.13
CA GLN A 120 2.48 3.14 -17.94
C GLN A 120 1.27 4.08 -18.01
N SER A 121 1.48 5.39 -18.17
CA SER A 121 0.41 6.39 -18.08
C SER A 121 -0.39 6.27 -16.76
N ASP A 122 0.31 5.94 -15.68
CA ASP A 122 -0.26 5.76 -14.33
C ASP A 122 0.37 6.82 -13.40
N PRO A 123 -0.22 8.04 -13.38
CA PRO A 123 0.43 9.21 -12.83
C PRO A 123 0.51 9.17 -11.30
N LEU A 124 1.62 9.66 -10.78
CA LEU A 124 1.91 9.83 -9.35
C LEU A 124 2.81 11.05 -9.15
N TRP A 125 2.88 11.60 -7.94
CA TRP A 125 3.65 12.81 -7.69
C TRP A 125 4.45 12.75 -6.40
N ARG A 126 5.71 13.18 -6.46
CA ARG A 126 6.55 13.22 -5.27
C ARG A 126 6.22 14.41 -4.39
N LEU A 127 5.97 14.14 -3.12
CA LEU A 127 5.97 15.14 -2.07
C LEU A 127 7.27 15.06 -1.25
N PRO A 128 7.73 16.17 -0.66
CA PRO A 128 9.01 16.21 0.03
C PRO A 128 8.93 15.59 1.43
N LEU A 129 10.01 14.94 1.86
CA LEU A 129 10.28 14.64 3.27
C LEU A 129 11.04 15.82 3.91
N HIS A 130 10.33 16.94 4.11
CA HIS A 130 10.95 18.15 4.64
C HIS A 130 11.31 18.00 6.13
N LYS A 131 12.57 17.67 6.41
CA LYS A 131 13.09 17.39 7.77
C LYS A 131 12.75 18.46 8.81
N GLY A 132 12.62 19.72 8.41
CA GLY A 132 12.23 20.80 9.32
C GLY A 132 10.89 20.55 10.03
N TYR A 133 9.98 19.80 9.41
CA TYR A 133 8.68 19.46 10.01
C TYR A 133 8.75 18.30 11.02
N ARG A 134 9.90 17.64 11.19
CA ARG A 134 10.05 16.57 12.19
C ARG A 134 9.75 17.05 13.62
N ARG A 135 10.09 18.31 13.93
CA ARG A 135 9.78 18.94 15.22
C ARG A 135 8.28 19.00 15.54
N LEU A 136 7.43 18.94 14.51
CA LEU A 136 5.98 18.90 14.69
C LEU A 136 5.53 17.56 15.25
N LEU A 137 6.39 16.54 15.30
CA LEU A 137 6.09 15.25 15.91
C LEU A 137 6.70 15.13 17.30
N ASP A 138 7.23 16.21 17.89
CA ASP A 138 7.85 16.14 19.21
C ASP A 138 6.77 15.95 20.30
N SER A 139 7.01 15.00 21.21
CA SER A 139 6.16 14.72 22.36
C SER A 139 6.86 15.12 23.66
N LYS A 140 6.08 15.45 24.69
CA LYS A 140 6.58 15.74 26.04
C LYS A 140 6.68 14.50 26.93
N VAL A 141 6.02 13.40 26.53
CA VAL A 141 5.82 12.20 27.35
C VAL A 141 6.24 10.90 26.65
N ALA A 142 6.47 10.98 25.34
CA ALA A 142 6.94 9.88 24.49
C ALA A 142 8.07 10.37 23.57
N ASP A 143 8.67 9.47 22.80
CA ASP A 143 9.72 9.81 21.82
C ASP A 143 9.17 10.64 20.64
N ILE A 144 7.91 10.40 20.29
CA ILE A 144 7.23 11.03 19.14
C ILE A 144 5.71 11.06 19.35
N GLY A 145 5.03 12.09 18.86
CA GLY A 145 3.58 12.18 18.76
C GLY A 145 3.05 11.61 17.44
N SER A 146 1.85 11.03 17.45
CA SER A 146 1.25 10.47 16.23
C SER A 146 0.76 11.54 15.23
N VAL A 147 0.51 12.76 15.69
CA VAL A 147 0.08 13.89 14.86
C VAL A 147 0.89 15.13 15.17
N SER A 148 0.70 16.19 14.36
CA SER A 148 1.37 17.48 14.60
C SER A 148 1.07 17.99 16.01
N SER A 149 2.11 18.34 16.77
CA SER A 149 2.04 19.06 18.02
C SER A 149 1.54 20.48 17.74
N GLY A 150 0.46 20.89 18.41
CA GLY A 150 -0.16 22.21 18.25
C GLY A 150 -1.22 22.29 17.15
N ASP A 151 -1.95 23.42 17.12
CA ASP A 151 -3.13 23.64 16.27
C ASP A 151 -2.80 24.00 14.81
N THR A 152 -1.76 23.40 14.21
CA THR A 152 -1.40 23.66 12.80
C THR A 152 -1.86 22.51 11.90
N PRO A 153 -2.96 22.65 11.13
CA PRO A 153 -3.45 21.60 10.22
C PRO A 153 -2.62 21.49 8.91
N GLN A 154 -1.47 22.18 8.84
CA GLN A 154 -0.70 22.37 7.61
C GLN A 154 0.35 21.26 7.45
N GLY A 155 0.61 20.87 6.20
CA GLY A 155 1.64 19.87 5.90
C GLY A 155 1.32 18.45 6.37
N GLY A 156 0.06 18.13 6.64
CA GLY A 156 -0.35 16.85 7.25
C GLY A 156 0.16 15.59 6.53
N ALA A 157 0.22 15.59 5.19
CA ALA A 157 0.78 14.49 4.42
C ALA A 157 2.29 14.31 4.65
N ILE A 158 3.04 15.42 4.69
CA ILE A 158 4.48 15.42 4.95
C ILE A 158 4.75 14.97 6.38
N VAL A 159 3.99 15.47 7.36
CA VAL A 159 4.12 15.08 8.77
C VAL A 159 3.81 13.59 8.97
N ALA A 160 2.78 13.06 8.29
CA ALA A 160 2.47 11.63 8.32
C ALA A 160 3.59 10.77 7.72
N ALA A 161 4.13 11.17 6.56
CA ALA A 161 5.25 10.48 5.94
C ALA A 161 6.53 10.56 6.79
N LEU A 162 6.80 11.70 7.43
CA LEU A 162 7.93 11.83 8.37
C LEU A 162 7.77 10.89 9.55
N PHE A 163 6.56 10.78 10.14
CA PHE A 163 6.26 9.82 11.19
C PHE A 163 6.63 8.40 10.76
N LEU A 164 6.16 7.95 9.59
CA LEU A 164 6.48 6.62 9.07
C LEU A 164 7.98 6.42 8.86
N SER A 165 8.68 7.45 8.41
CA SER A 165 10.12 7.39 8.13
C SER A 165 10.99 7.09 9.36
N GLU A 166 10.51 7.39 10.56
CA GLU A 166 11.18 7.10 11.84
C GLU A 166 11.22 5.59 12.15
N PHE A 167 10.26 4.83 11.60
CA PHE A 167 10.15 3.38 11.79
C PHE A 167 10.85 2.57 10.71
N VAL A 168 11.40 3.23 9.69
CA VAL A 168 12.24 2.58 8.69
C VAL A 168 13.70 2.87 9.03
N PRO A 169 14.53 1.87 9.36
CA PRO A 169 15.91 2.12 9.74
C PRO A 169 16.75 2.65 8.56
N PRO A 170 17.88 3.33 8.83
CA PRO A 170 18.79 3.81 7.78
C PRO A 170 19.41 2.69 6.93
N SER A 171 19.46 1.46 7.44
CA SER A 171 19.91 0.27 6.71
C SER A 171 18.99 -0.12 5.54
N CYS A 172 17.76 0.41 5.50
CA CYS A 172 16.78 0.20 4.42
C CYS A 172 16.48 1.54 3.73
N PRO A 173 17.44 2.16 3.01
CA PRO A 173 17.27 3.51 2.45
C PRO A 173 16.23 3.55 1.31
N ALA A 174 16.11 2.47 0.55
CA ALA A 174 15.14 2.32 -0.52
C ALA A 174 13.75 2.06 0.06
N TRP A 175 13.04 3.14 0.38
CA TRP A 175 11.70 3.13 0.93
C TRP A 175 10.80 4.09 0.15
N LEU A 176 9.64 3.59 -0.27
CA LEU A 176 8.60 4.32 -0.98
C LEU A 176 7.29 4.21 -0.22
N HIS A 177 6.76 5.34 0.22
CA HIS A 177 5.42 5.44 0.80
C HIS A 177 4.46 6.06 -0.21
N LEU A 178 3.36 5.38 -0.50
CA LEU A 178 2.27 5.85 -1.36
C LEU A 178 1.03 6.21 -0.51
N ASP A 179 0.73 7.51 -0.42
CA ASP A 179 -0.55 8.00 0.11
C ASP A 179 -1.55 8.12 -1.05
N THR A 180 -2.48 7.16 -1.13
CA THR A 180 -3.41 6.98 -2.26
C THR A 180 -4.86 7.20 -1.85
N GLY A 181 -5.66 7.80 -2.74
CA GLY A 181 -7.10 7.94 -2.52
C GLY A 181 -7.88 6.62 -2.67
N ALA A 182 -7.37 5.70 -3.49
CA ALA A 182 -7.95 4.39 -3.83
C ALA A 182 -9.45 4.40 -4.19
N TRP A 183 -9.98 5.52 -4.72
CA TRP A 183 -11.42 5.72 -4.93
C TRP A 183 -11.70 6.66 -6.10
N VAL A 184 -12.70 6.29 -6.92
CA VAL A 184 -13.33 7.16 -7.92
C VAL A 184 -14.68 7.63 -7.36
N GLY A 185 -14.79 8.95 -7.17
CA GLY A 185 -15.97 9.58 -6.57
C GLY A 185 -17.21 9.56 -7.47
N PRO A 186 -18.39 9.81 -6.88
CA PRO A 186 -19.64 9.97 -7.63
C PRO A 186 -19.51 11.07 -8.70
N GLY A 187 -19.97 10.80 -9.92
CA GLY A 187 -19.88 11.70 -11.06
C GLY A 187 -18.47 11.83 -11.67
N ALA A 188 -17.47 11.10 -11.16
CA ALA A 188 -16.10 11.13 -11.66
C ALA A 188 -15.72 9.89 -12.51
N ALA A 189 -16.70 9.07 -12.87
CA ALA A 189 -16.51 7.90 -13.73
C ALA A 189 -15.90 8.28 -15.07
N ARG A 190 -14.94 7.47 -15.53
CA ARG A 190 -14.25 7.64 -16.81
C ARG A 190 -14.11 6.31 -17.53
N PRO A 191 -13.82 6.29 -18.84
CA PRO A 191 -13.54 5.05 -19.56
C PRO A 191 -12.49 4.21 -18.83
N GLY A 192 -12.84 2.96 -18.51
CA GLY A 192 -11.97 2.05 -17.76
C GLY A 192 -11.97 2.23 -16.23
N ARG A 193 -12.49 3.35 -15.71
CA ARG A 193 -12.49 3.74 -14.29
C ARG A 193 -13.90 4.06 -13.79
N PRO A 194 -14.72 3.04 -13.47
CA PRO A 194 -16.07 3.25 -12.91
C PRO A 194 -15.98 3.84 -11.50
N GLU A 195 -17.11 4.34 -11.00
CA GLU A 195 -17.22 4.76 -9.59
C GLU A 195 -16.96 3.57 -8.66
N GLY A 196 -16.24 3.82 -7.56
CA GLY A 196 -15.86 2.79 -6.59
C GLY A 196 -14.37 2.72 -6.29
N GLY A 197 -13.91 1.58 -5.78
CA GLY A 197 -12.49 1.34 -5.48
C GLY A 197 -11.63 1.34 -6.74
N GLU A 198 -10.44 1.93 -6.66
CA GLU A 198 -9.52 2.08 -7.81
C GLU A 198 -8.06 1.83 -7.39
N ALA A 199 -7.29 1.20 -8.29
CA ALA A 199 -5.91 0.77 -8.05
C ALA A 199 -4.89 1.78 -8.61
N LEU A 200 -4.90 3.01 -8.09
CA LEU A 200 -4.01 4.08 -8.51
C LEU A 200 -2.54 3.75 -8.19
N GLY A 201 -1.64 3.86 -9.19
CA GLY A 201 -0.21 3.59 -9.03
C GLY A 201 0.20 2.11 -9.18
N LEU A 202 -0.76 1.19 -9.36
CA LEU A 202 -0.48 -0.25 -9.49
C LEU A 202 0.44 -0.57 -10.68
N LEU A 203 0.16 0.02 -11.85
CA LEU A 203 0.91 -0.28 -13.07
C LEU A 203 2.31 0.32 -12.99
N ALA A 204 2.42 1.55 -12.47
CA ALA A 204 3.71 2.21 -12.24
C ALA A 204 4.59 1.38 -11.29
N LEU A 205 4.03 0.91 -10.17
CA LEU A 205 4.76 0.08 -9.21
C LEU A 205 5.19 -1.26 -9.81
N ALA A 206 4.30 -1.96 -10.52
CA ALA A 206 4.63 -3.23 -11.15
C ALA A 206 5.76 -3.08 -12.18
N ALA A 207 5.66 -2.08 -13.06
CA ALA A 207 6.68 -1.80 -14.08
C ALA A 207 8.02 -1.39 -13.45
N MET A 208 8.01 -0.60 -12.36
CA MET A 208 9.23 -0.24 -11.65
C MET A 208 9.94 -1.47 -11.06
N VAL A 209 9.19 -2.33 -10.37
CA VAL A 209 9.75 -3.55 -9.75
C VAL A 209 10.29 -4.49 -10.83
N GLU A 210 9.58 -4.66 -11.93
CA GLU A 210 10.03 -5.47 -13.06
C GLU A 210 11.28 -4.92 -13.73
N ALA A 211 11.37 -3.61 -13.94
CA ALA A 211 12.57 -2.98 -14.48
C ALA A 211 13.77 -3.16 -13.52
N ARG A 212 13.51 -3.05 -12.21
CA ARG A 212 14.55 -3.16 -11.17
C ARG A 212 15.12 -4.59 -11.04
N TYR A 213 14.27 -5.63 -11.11
CA TYR A 213 14.69 -7.02 -10.86
C TYR A 213 14.68 -7.93 -12.11
N GLY A 214 14.06 -7.52 -13.22
CA GLY A 214 13.85 -8.34 -14.41
C GLY A 214 15.06 -8.50 -15.34
N GLY A 215 16.19 -7.83 -15.06
CA GLY A 215 17.39 -7.80 -15.91
C GLY A 215 18.15 -9.12 -16.14
N GLY A 216 17.64 -10.26 -15.66
CA GLY A 216 18.27 -11.57 -15.81
C GLY A 216 17.92 -12.35 -17.09
N ARG A 217 17.04 -11.84 -17.97
CA ARG A 217 16.66 -12.53 -19.23
C ARG A 217 17.47 -12.00 -20.42
N ALA A 218 18.77 -12.29 -20.46
CA ALA A 218 19.59 -12.19 -21.66
C ALA A 218 20.11 -13.59 -22.07
N GLY A 219 19.50 -14.16 -23.13
CA GLY A 219 20.07 -15.28 -23.90
C GLY A 219 19.87 -16.69 -23.34
N GLY A 220 18.90 -17.45 -23.88
CA GLY A 220 18.78 -18.88 -23.58
C GLY A 220 17.68 -19.60 -24.37
N GLY A 221 18.03 -20.06 -25.57
CA GLY A 221 17.53 -21.24 -26.30
C GLY A 221 16.07 -21.70 -26.17
N VAL A 222 15.41 -21.82 -27.34
CA VAL A 222 14.20 -22.62 -27.55
C VAL A 222 14.50 -24.09 -27.19
N GLY A 223 13.94 -24.57 -26.09
CA GLY A 223 13.99 -25.97 -25.65
C GLY A 223 12.66 -26.39 -25.04
N GLY A 224 12.10 -27.47 -25.59
CA GLY A 224 10.73 -27.95 -25.40
C GLY A 224 10.37 -28.56 -24.05
N ASP A 225 9.05 -28.70 -23.90
CA ASP A 225 8.23 -29.58 -23.06
C ASP A 225 8.62 -29.88 -21.60
N ALA A 226 7.79 -29.34 -20.70
CA ALA A 226 7.27 -30.09 -19.56
C ALA A 226 5.95 -29.42 -19.10
N ALA A 227 4.83 -30.12 -19.31
CA ALA A 227 3.55 -29.79 -18.72
C ALA A 227 3.62 -30.04 -17.20
N ASP A 228 3.23 -29.04 -16.40
CA ASP A 228 2.94 -29.22 -14.98
C ASP A 228 1.53 -28.68 -14.69
N SER A 229 0.71 -29.56 -14.11
CA SER A 229 -0.74 -29.57 -14.10
C SER A 229 -1.30 -29.13 -12.75
N GLY A 230 -0.97 -27.91 -12.31
CA GLY A 230 -1.55 -27.28 -11.12
C GLY A 230 -2.15 -25.93 -11.49
N ALA A 231 -3.34 -25.93 -12.09
CA ALA A 231 -4.02 -24.69 -12.47
C ALA A 231 -4.41 -23.90 -11.20
N THR A 232 -3.71 -22.80 -10.93
CA THR A 232 -4.17 -21.76 -10.00
C THR A 232 -5.51 -21.24 -10.49
N GLU A 233 -6.59 -21.43 -9.75
CA GLU A 233 -7.92 -20.97 -10.14
C GLU A 233 -7.92 -19.43 -10.31
N GLY A 234 -8.50 -18.94 -11.40
CA GLY A 234 -8.50 -17.52 -11.75
C GLY A 234 -9.36 -16.67 -10.80
N PRO A 235 -9.21 -15.33 -10.80
CA PRO A 235 -9.97 -14.41 -9.94
C PRO A 235 -11.49 -14.63 -9.97
N ARG A 236 -12.04 -15.07 -11.10
CA ARG A 236 -13.47 -15.38 -11.22
C ARG A 236 -13.88 -16.62 -10.43
N ALA A 237 -13.08 -17.68 -10.47
CA ALA A 237 -13.36 -18.92 -9.76
C ALA A 237 -13.33 -18.71 -8.25
N LEU A 238 -12.34 -17.97 -7.75
CA LEU A 238 -12.26 -17.58 -6.33
C LEU A 238 -13.43 -16.69 -5.88
N TYR A 239 -13.89 -15.78 -6.74
CA TYR A 239 -15.06 -14.96 -6.45
C TYR A 239 -16.35 -15.79 -6.41
N ASP A 240 -16.54 -16.69 -7.37
CA ASP A 240 -17.72 -17.55 -7.43
C ASP A 240 -17.74 -18.55 -6.25
N GLU A 241 -16.58 -19.06 -5.82
CA GLU A 241 -16.43 -19.86 -4.59
C GLU A 241 -16.80 -19.05 -3.34
N GLY A 242 -16.31 -17.82 -3.26
CA GLY A 242 -16.64 -16.89 -2.17
C GLY A 242 -18.12 -16.49 -2.12
N LEU A 243 -18.80 -16.43 -3.27
CA LEU A 243 -20.26 -16.28 -3.30
C LEU A 243 -20.96 -17.55 -2.82
N ALA A 244 -20.48 -18.73 -3.23
CA ALA A 244 -21.07 -20.02 -2.88
C ALA A 244 -20.94 -20.36 -1.39
N ASN A 245 -19.82 -19.99 -0.76
CA ASN A 245 -19.57 -20.22 0.66
C ASN A 245 -20.04 -19.06 1.56
N GLY A 246 -20.63 -18.02 0.98
CA GLY A 246 -21.18 -16.86 1.71
C GLY A 246 -20.14 -15.86 2.23
N THR A 247 -18.86 -16.01 1.84
CA THR A 247 -17.79 -15.06 2.18
C THR A 247 -17.98 -13.71 1.49
N TYR A 248 -18.51 -13.71 0.26
CA TYR A 248 -18.84 -12.51 -0.49
C TYR A 248 -20.34 -12.33 -0.62
N ARG A 249 -20.78 -11.06 -0.71
CA ARG A 249 -22.14 -10.71 -1.09
C ARG A 249 -22.15 -10.31 -2.56
N ALA A 250 -23.19 -10.71 -3.28
CA ALA A 250 -23.35 -10.34 -4.67
C ALA A 250 -23.48 -8.81 -4.80
N ASP A 251 -22.43 -8.17 -5.32
CA ASP A 251 -22.39 -6.75 -5.63
C ASP A 251 -22.08 -6.55 -7.13
N PRO A 252 -22.95 -5.88 -7.90
CA PRO A 252 -22.73 -5.60 -9.32
C PRO A 252 -21.40 -4.87 -9.60
N LEU A 253 -20.90 -4.02 -8.69
CA LEU A 253 -19.65 -3.29 -8.85
C LEU A 253 -18.42 -4.19 -8.61
N GLN A 254 -18.51 -5.13 -7.66
CA GLN A 254 -17.48 -6.14 -7.44
C GLN A 254 -17.39 -7.10 -8.62
N ALA A 255 -18.52 -7.50 -9.21
CA ALA A 255 -18.55 -8.38 -10.37
C ALA A 255 -17.82 -7.78 -11.60
N VAL A 256 -17.89 -6.46 -11.79
CA VAL A 256 -17.15 -5.74 -12.86
C VAL A 256 -15.65 -5.78 -12.59
N THR A 257 -15.23 -5.58 -11.35
CA THR A 257 -13.82 -5.63 -10.94
C THR A 257 -13.24 -7.03 -11.12
N VAL A 258 -13.97 -8.06 -10.69
CA VAL A 258 -13.60 -9.47 -10.87
C VAL A 258 -13.49 -9.83 -12.36
N LYS A 259 -14.38 -9.31 -13.20
CA LYS A 259 -14.31 -9.53 -14.66
C LYS A 259 -13.05 -8.91 -15.27
N LYS A 260 -12.64 -7.71 -14.84
CA LYS A 260 -11.38 -7.07 -15.29
C LYS A 260 -10.16 -7.87 -14.83
N LEU A 261 -10.15 -8.31 -13.58
CA LEU A 261 -9.09 -9.16 -13.03
C LEU A 261 -9.01 -10.51 -13.75
N GLN A 262 -10.15 -11.09 -14.14
CA GLN A 262 -10.18 -12.33 -14.91
C GLN A 262 -9.64 -12.13 -16.34
N LEU A 263 -10.02 -11.04 -17.02
CA LEU A 263 -9.47 -10.73 -18.34
C LEU A 263 -7.96 -10.52 -18.30
N LEU A 264 -7.46 -9.82 -17.27
CA LEU A 264 -6.04 -9.67 -17.01
C LEU A 264 -5.36 -11.03 -16.73
N TYR A 265 -6.00 -11.88 -15.94
CA TYR A 265 -5.52 -13.23 -15.62
C TYR A 265 -5.43 -14.11 -16.87
N ASP A 266 -6.44 -14.10 -17.75
CA ASP A 266 -6.49 -14.91 -18.97
C ASP A 266 -5.40 -14.47 -19.97
N GLU A 267 -5.15 -13.16 -20.08
CA GLU A 267 -4.07 -12.60 -20.90
C GLU A 267 -2.67 -12.98 -20.38
N LEU A 268 -2.50 -13.02 -19.06
CA LEU A 268 -1.21 -13.30 -18.41
C LEU A 268 -0.88 -14.80 -18.30
N ARG A 269 -1.89 -15.68 -18.24
CA ARG A 269 -1.72 -17.14 -18.11
C ARG A 269 -1.00 -17.79 -19.30
N VAL A 270 -1.09 -17.20 -20.49
CA VAL A 270 -0.47 -17.71 -21.72
C VAL A 270 1.08 -17.60 -21.69
N SER A 271 1.65 -16.83 -20.77
CA SER A 271 3.09 -16.49 -20.75
C SER A 271 3.92 -17.19 -19.65
N TYR A 272 3.36 -18.18 -18.96
CA TYR A 272 3.98 -18.75 -17.75
C TYR A 272 5.10 -19.80 -17.99
N ARG A 273 6.27 -19.58 -17.38
CA ARG A 273 7.24 -20.62 -17.00
C ARG A 273 7.83 -20.27 -15.62
N ARG A 274 7.88 -21.24 -14.71
CA ARG A 274 8.42 -21.12 -13.34
C ARG A 274 9.94 -20.85 -13.38
N PRO A 275 10.46 -19.71 -12.88
CA PRO A 275 11.90 -19.46 -12.80
C PRO A 275 12.51 -20.12 -11.55
N SER A 276 13.78 -20.50 -11.65
CA SER A 276 14.63 -20.99 -10.55
C SER A 276 15.02 -19.86 -9.58
N ARG A 277 15.14 -20.20 -8.28
CA ARG A 277 15.36 -19.33 -7.09
C ARG A 277 16.08 -17.98 -7.35
N PRO A 278 15.47 -16.84 -7.00
CA PRO A 278 16.12 -15.53 -7.02
C PRO A 278 16.81 -15.16 -5.68
N SER A 279 17.80 -14.25 -5.77
CA SER A 279 18.73 -13.85 -4.70
C SER A 279 18.47 -12.47 -4.08
N SER A 280 17.40 -11.75 -4.44
CA SER A 280 17.09 -10.38 -3.98
C SER A 280 15.68 -10.26 -3.39
N GLY A 281 15.51 -9.48 -2.32
CA GLY A 281 14.29 -9.44 -1.50
C GLY A 281 13.50 -8.12 -1.59
N LEU A 282 12.20 -8.22 -1.89
CA LEU A 282 11.24 -7.11 -1.91
C LEU A 282 10.22 -7.33 -0.79
N THR A 283 9.99 -6.33 0.06
CA THR A 283 8.86 -6.32 1.01
C THR A 283 7.85 -5.26 0.61
N ILE A 284 6.59 -5.66 0.46
CA ILE A 284 5.47 -4.78 0.19
C ILE A 284 4.55 -4.78 1.41
N LEU A 285 4.10 -3.61 1.86
CA LEU A 285 3.46 -3.46 3.16
C LEU A 285 2.28 -2.49 3.11
N ASP A 286 1.29 -2.65 3.98
CA ASP A 286 0.19 -1.68 4.05
C ASP A 286 -0.40 -1.48 5.45
N SER A 287 -1.52 -0.77 5.55
CA SER A 287 -2.44 -0.68 6.68
C SER A 287 -3.88 -0.96 6.27
N VAL A 288 -4.55 -1.87 7.00
CA VAL A 288 -6.01 -1.96 7.02
C VAL A 288 -6.52 -1.31 8.29
N ALA A 289 -7.06 -0.10 8.13
CA ALA A 289 -8.07 0.45 9.02
C ALA A 289 -9.38 0.56 8.25
N VAL A 290 -10.46 0.01 8.83
CA VAL A 290 -11.83 0.18 8.35
C VAL A 290 -12.50 1.18 9.28
N LYS A 291 -12.96 2.29 8.70
CA LYS A 291 -13.66 3.37 9.41
C LYS A 291 -15.16 3.15 9.26
N GLN A 292 -15.89 3.13 10.36
CA GLN A 292 -17.36 3.16 10.33
C GLN A 292 -17.82 4.42 9.55
N PRO A 293 -18.82 4.33 8.66
CA PRO A 293 -19.48 5.53 8.14
C PRO A 293 -20.02 6.31 9.34
N LYS A 294 -19.90 7.65 9.32
CA LYS A 294 -20.44 8.54 10.36
C LYS A 294 -21.90 8.20 10.64
N SER A 295 -22.17 7.34 11.62
CA SER A 295 -23.50 7.12 12.14
C SER A 295 -23.78 8.26 13.10
N SER A 296 -24.71 9.11 12.72
CA SER A 296 -25.33 10.12 13.56
C SER A 296 -25.92 9.51 14.83
N TRP A 297 -25.16 9.49 15.94
CA TRP A 297 -25.71 9.24 17.27
C TRP A 297 -25.03 10.14 18.30
N CYS A 298 -25.51 11.38 18.34
CA CYS A 298 -25.59 12.16 19.57
C CYS A 298 -26.94 11.79 20.21
N ALA A 299 -26.98 10.88 21.19
CA ALA A 299 -28.01 10.82 22.23
C ALA A 299 -27.78 9.64 23.21
N ARG A 300 -27.50 9.98 24.47
CA ARG A 300 -27.64 9.18 25.71
C ARG A 300 -26.65 8.00 25.86
N ALA A 301 -26.00 7.79 27.00
CA ALA A 301 -26.21 8.23 28.38
C ALA A 301 -24.90 8.70 29.03
#